data_AF-A0A1H2XYB8-F1
#
_entry.id   AF-A0A1H2XYB8-F1
#
_cell.length_a   1.000
_cell.length_b   1.000
_cell.length_c   1.000
_cell.angle_alpha   90.00
_cell.angle_beta   90.00
_cell.angle_gamma   90.00
#
_symmetry.space_group_name_H-M   'P 1'
#
loop_
_entity.id
_entity.type
_entity.pdbx_description
1 polymer ?
#
loop_
_entity_poly.entity_id
_entity_poly.type
_entity_poly.pdbx_seq_one_letter_code
_entity_poly.pdbx_strand_id
1 'polypeptide(L)'
;MKALQFKYILFALALIPIAINANPIKDKLNGKYTKEKTIKKEFNVNSDALLKVSNSYGNLNLTSWNEDRVVIEVQIKTNGNDEDRVQERLNEINIDFENSSSMVSARTDFGNKNSGWNWSWGKRKSVSVQVNYTIKLPVKNSVNLNNDYGNIYLDRIDGHAKIKCDYGKMDIGELHGRNNELRFDYTSRSTFEYINSAEIVSDYSGFTIEKAGSLTIRADYTNGVINQMENLDYSSDYGSIEAKEVKNVTGNGDYIGVKLGTVHGNVAINSDYGSIKIDRLAPDAGNVEIRTDYTGIKIGYDPGYNFDFEINTEYAGVSGKDDFEINISREKSSEKYYKGYYGKPNSGNMVSITSDYGGISFYQN
;
A
#
# COMPACT_ATOMS: atom_id res chain seq x y z
N MET A 1 -9.60 79.05 -25.17
CA MET A 1 -9.21 78.28 -26.37
C MET A 1 -9.56 76.83 -26.16
N LYS A 2 -9.87 76.14 -27.26
CA LYS A 2 -10.54 74.84 -27.34
C LYS A 2 -9.70 73.64 -26.89
N ALA A 3 -10.43 72.62 -26.45
CA ALA A 3 -10.22 71.17 -26.64
C ALA A 3 -9.08 70.44 -25.90
N LEU A 4 -9.44 69.37 -25.18
CA LEU A 4 -9.30 67.99 -25.68
C LEU A 4 -10.09 66.98 -24.82
N GLN A 5 -10.82 66.10 -25.52
CA GLN A 5 -11.47 64.91 -24.98
C GLN A 5 -10.53 63.70 -25.09
N PHE A 6 -10.49 62.85 -24.07
CA PHE A 6 -10.16 61.42 -24.18
C PHE A 6 -10.81 60.71 -22.97
N LYS A 7 -12.04 60.21 -23.07
CA LYS A 7 -12.44 58.86 -23.50
C LYS A 7 -11.90 57.71 -22.63
N TYR A 8 -12.87 56.87 -22.24
CA TYR A 8 -12.82 55.49 -21.72
C TYR A 8 -12.73 55.38 -20.18
N ILE A 9 -13.88 55.27 -19.50
CA ILE A 9 -14.64 54.03 -19.28
C ILE A 9 -13.73 52.96 -18.68
N LEU A 10 -13.58 52.97 -17.35
CA LEU A 10 -12.98 51.84 -16.64
C LEU A 10 -13.36 51.82 -15.16
N PHE A 11 -14.64 51.98 -14.80
CA PHE A 11 -15.05 51.77 -13.40
C PHE A 11 -16.54 51.39 -13.25
N ALA A 12 -17.03 50.46 -14.09
CA ALA A 12 -18.37 49.89 -13.96
C ALA A 12 -18.45 48.43 -14.42
N LEU A 13 -17.48 47.61 -14.01
CA LEU A 13 -17.48 46.16 -14.24
C LEU A 13 -17.04 45.43 -12.96
N ALA A 14 -17.69 45.78 -11.85
CA ALA A 14 -17.61 45.05 -10.59
C ALA A 14 -19.04 44.72 -10.18
N LEU A 15 -19.63 43.72 -10.85
CA LEU A 15 -20.81 42.91 -10.45
C LEU A 15 -21.10 41.94 -11.61
N ILE A 16 -20.19 41.00 -11.84
CA ILE A 16 -20.50 39.77 -12.58
C ILE A 16 -20.72 38.71 -11.50
N PRO A 17 -21.87 38.03 -11.43
CA PRO A 17 -21.99 36.84 -10.63
C PRO A 17 -20.99 35.84 -11.18
N ILE A 18 -19.99 35.46 -10.39
CA ILE A 18 -19.13 34.32 -10.69
C ILE A 18 -20.05 33.10 -10.62
N ALA A 19 -20.67 32.76 -11.75
CA ALA A 19 -21.21 31.44 -11.97
C ALA A 19 -20.00 30.51 -12.02
N ILE A 20 -19.67 29.92 -10.87
CA ILE A 20 -18.76 28.78 -10.78
C ILE A 20 -19.45 27.65 -11.55
N ASN A 21 -19.15 27.53 -12.84
CA ASN A 21 -19.35 26.29 -13.56
C ASN A 21 -18.32 25.31 -12.99
N ALA A 22 -18.73 24.56 -11.98
CA ALA A 22 -18.06 23.32 -11.61
C ALA A 22 -18.12 22.42 -12.85
N ASN A 23 -17.02 22.33 -13.60
CA ASN A 23 -16.85 21.26 -14.56
C ASN A 23 -16.83 19.95 -13.76
N PRO A 24 -17.83 19.06 -13.88
CA PRO A 24 -17.66 17.74 -13.34
C PRO A 24 -16.56 17.08 -14.18
N ILE A 25 -15.65 16.41 -13.49
CA ILE A 25 -14.67 15.49 -14.07
C ILE A 25 -15.39 14.67 -15.15
N LYS A 26 -14.94 14.76 -16.41
CA LYS A 26 -15.49 13.97 -17.53
C LYS A 26 -15.32 12.48 -17.21
N ASP A 27 -16.37 11.88 -16.66
CA ASP A 27 -16.57 10.42 -16.66
C ASP A 27 -16.47 9.96 -18.11
N LYS A 28 -15.45 9.18 -18.45
CA LYS A 28 -15.18 8.72 -19.83
C LYS A 28 -16.11 7.56 -20.22
N LEU A 29 -17.41 7.83 -20.20
CA LEU A 29 -18.46 6.99 -20.77
C LEU A 29 -18.91 7.65 -22.09
N ASN A 30 -18.43 7.12 -23.20
CA ASN A 30 -18.53 7.78 -24.52
C ASN A 30 -19.74 7.29 -25.37
N GLY A 31 -20.57 6.40 -24.84
CA GLY A 31 -21.75 5.89 -25.52
C GLY A 31 -22.87 6.94 -25.61
N LYS A 32 -23.70 6.84 -26.66
CA LYS A 32 -24.81 7.77 -26.94
C LYS A 32 -25.87 7.82 -25.83
N TYR A 33 -26.14 6.69 -25.17
CA TYR A 33 -27.18 6.56 -24.15
C TYR A 33 -26.58 6.17 -22.81
N THR A 34 -27.10 6.78 -21.75
CA THR A 34 -26.76 6.48 -20.35
C THR A 34 -28.05 6.24 -19.58
N LYS A 35 -28.10 5.16 -18.80
CA LYS A 35 -29.19 4.90 -17.85
C LYS A 35 -28.57 4.67 -16.48
N GLU A 36 -29.29 5.06 -15.44
CA GLU A 36 -28.83 4.93 -14.07
C GLU A 36 -29.97 4.59 -13.12
N LYS A 37 -29.63 3.91 -12.01
CA LYS A 37 -30.53 3.71 -10.88
C LYS A 37 -29.75 3.81 -9.59
N THR A 38 -30.42 4.29 -8.54
CA THR A 38 -29.84 4.42 -7.20
C THR A 38 -30.61 3.57 -6.22
N ILE A 39 -29.90 2.84 -5.37
CA ILE A 39 -30.47 2.02 -4.30
C ILE A 39 -29.95 2.58 -2.97
N LYS A 40 -30.85 2.89 -2.05
CA LYS A 40 -30.52 3.35 -0.70
C LYS A 40 -31.08 2.39 0.34
N LYS A 41 -30.25 1.98 1.29
CA LYS A 41 -30.62 1.08 2.40
C LYS A 41 -29.97 1.55 3.69
N GLU A 42 -30.68 1.33 4.79
CA GLU A 42 -30.23 1.64 6.15
C GLU A 42 -30.52 0.43 7.03
N PHE A 43 -29.54 0.06 7.86
CA PHE A 43 -29.61 -1.10 8.74
C PHE A 43 -29.12 -0.72 10.14
N ASN A 44 -29.94 -0.94 11.16
CA ASN A 44 -29.50 -0.85 12.54
C ASN A 44 -28.58 -2.04 12.87
N VAL A 45 -27.45 -1.78 13.50
CA VAL A 45 -26.42 -2.79 13.81
C VAL A 45 -25.85 -2.57 15.20
N ASN A 46 -25.19 -3.60 15.73
CA ASN A 46 -24.30 -3.44 16.86
C ASN A 46 -23.09 -2.60 16.44
N SER A 47 -22.47 -1.90 17.39
CA SER A 47 -21.31 -1.04 17.14
C SER A 47 -20.08 -1.78 16.59
N ASP A 48 -20.01 -3.10 16.76
CA ASP A 48 -18.92 -3.99 16.35
C ASP A 48 -19.30 -4.93 15.19
N ALA A 49 -20.42 -4.65 14.50
CA ALA A 49 -20.92 -5.50 13.44
C ALA A 49 -19.94 -5.62 12.26
N LEU A 50 -20.10 -6.69 11.47
CA LEU A 50 -19.31 -6.91 10.25
C LEU A 50 -20.03 -6.33 9.02
N LEU A 51 -19.37 -5.43 8.30
CA LEU A 51 -19.79 -5.02 6.96
C LEU A 51 -19.08 -5.86 5.90
N LYS A 52 -19.85 -6.53 5.03
CA LYS A 52 -19.35 -7.23 3.85
C LYS A 52 -19.78 -6.49 2.59
N VAL A 53 -18.83 -6.18 1.70
CA VAL A 53 -19.14 -5.59 0.39
C VAL A 53 -18.39 -6.34 -0.68
N SER A 54 -19.11 -6.83 -1.70
CA SER A 54 -18.51 -7.47 -2.87
C SER A 54 -19.02 -6.79 -4.12
N ASN A 55 -18.11 -6.16 -4.85
CA ASN A 55 -18.43 -5.36 -6.03
C ASN A 55 -17.38 -5.53 -7.13
N SER A 56 -17.72 -5.09 -8.34
CA SER A 56 -16.76 -4.90 -9.43
C SER A 56 -17.14 -3.65 -10.21
N TYR A 57 -16.21 -3.10 -10.98
CA TYR A 57 -16.46 -1.99 -11.91
C TYR A 57 -16.98 -0.73 -11.21
N GLY A 58 -16.38 -0.32 -10.10
CA GLY A 58 -16.70 0.95 -9.46
C GLY A 58 -16.07 1.10 -8.09
N ASN A 59 -16.21 2.29 -7.52
CA ASN A 59 -15.51 2.63 -6.29
C ASN A 59 -16.35 2.27 -5.04
N LEU A 60 -15.68 1.85 -3.98
CA LEU A 60 -16.23 1.80 -2.64
C LEU A 60 -15.76 3.04 -1.87
N ASN A 61 -16.68 3.87 -1.38
CA ASN A 61 -16.36 5.02 -0.54
C ASN A 61 -16.97 4.77 0.84
N LEU A 62 -16.13 4.56 1.85
CA LEU A 62 -16.54 4.24 3.22
C LEU A 62 -16.12 5.36 4.16
N THR A 63 -17.08 5.88 4.93
CA THR A 63 -16.87 6.91 5.95
C THR A 63 -17.37 6.43 7.29
N SER A 64 -16.52 6.52 8.32
CA SER A 64 -16.88 6.07 9.66
C SER A 64 -17.61 7.16 10.45
N TRP A 65 -18.49 6.74 11.36
CA TRP A 65 -19.25 7.64 12.23
C TRP A 65 -19.56 7.02 13.61
N ASN A 66 -20.19 7.82 14.47
CA ASN A 66 -20.58 7.43 15.83
C ASN A 66 -22.09 7.16 15.93
N GLU A 67 -22.61 6.33 15.03
CA GLU A 67 -24.02 5.90 15.02
C GLU A 67 -24.12 4.39 14.83
N ASP A 68 -25.05 3.73 15.51
CA ASP A 68 -25.28 2.28 15.49
C ASP A 68 -26.11 1.82 14.27
N ARG A 69 -25.72 2.33 13.09
CA ARG A 69 -26.35 1.98 11.82
C ARG A 69 -25.36 2.02 10.67
N VAL A 70 -25.63 1.20 9.67
CA VAL A 70 -24.95 1.20 8.39
C VAL A 70 -25.90 1.79 7.34
N VAL A 71 -25.43 2.82 6.63
CA VAL A 71 -26.17 3.44 5.52
C VAL A 71 -25.41 3.17 4.22
N ILE A 72 -26.08 2.55 3.25
CA ILE A 72 -25.51 2.16 1.96
C ILE A 72 -26.30 2.86 0.85
N GLU A 73 -25.59 3.60 0.02
CA GLU A 73 -26.07 4.14 -1.25
C GLU A 73 -25.28 3.50 -2.38
N VAL A 74 -25.98 2.90 -3.34
CA VAL A 74 -25.39 2.29 -4.53
C VAL A 74 -25.89 3.00 -5.77
N GLN A 75 -24.98 3.60 -6.53
CA GLN A 75 -25.27 4.21 -7.82
C GLN A 75 -24.82 3.26 -8.93
N ILE A 76 -25.76 2.77 -9.72
CA ILE A 76 -25.52 1.89 -10.85
C ILE A 76 -25.75 2.68 -12.13
N LYS A 77 -24.77 2.70 -13.01
CA LYS A 77 -24.80 3.41 -14.29
C LYS A 77 -24.40 2.47 -15.42
N THR A 78 -25.14 2.50 -16.51
CA THR A 78 -24.82 1.79 -17.75
C THR A 78 -24.74 2.79 -18.90
N ASN A 79 -23.81 2.57 -19.84
CA ASN A 79 -23.60 3.47 -20.98
C ASN A 79 -23.22 2.71 -22.24
N GLY A 80 -23.80 3.09 -23.38
CA GLY A 80 -23.57 2.43 -24.66
C GLY A 80 -24.28 3.13 -25.82
N ASN A 81 -24.21 2.53 -27.01
CA ASN A 81 -24.78 3.12 -28.24
C ASN A 81 -26.17 2.61 -28.61
N ASP A 82 -26.72 1.68 -27.83
CA ASP A 82 -28.01 1.03 -28.04
C ASP A 82 -28.85 1.19 -26.77
N GLU A 83 -29.90 1.99 -26.83
CA GLU A 83 -30.66 2.40 -25.63
C GLU A 83 -31.32 1.22 -24.93
N ASP A 84 -31.92 0.30 -25.69
CA ASP A 84 -32.60 -0.87 -25.17
C ASP A 84 -31.62 -1.80 -24.45
N ARG A 85 -30.44 -2.04 -25.05
CA ARG A 85 -29.38 -2.82 -24.38
C ARG A 85 -28.83 -2.14 -23.13
N VAL A 86 -28.69 -0.82 -23.15
CA VAL A 86 -28.23 -0.05 -21.98
C VAL A 86 -29.23 -0.19 -20.83
N GLN A 87 -30.52 -0.12 -21.13
CA GLN A 87 -31.59 -0.30 -20.14
C GLN A 87 -31.71 -1.75 -19.64
N GLU A 88 -31.65 -2.73 -20.54
CA GLU A 88 -31.64 -4.16 -20.21
C GLU A 88 -30.50 -4.47 -19.25
N ARG A 89 -29.29 -4.01 -19.58
CA ARG A 89 -28.11 -4.19 -18.72
C ARG A 89 -28.28 -3.55 -17.35
N LEU A 90 -28.91 -2.36 -17.27
CA LEU A 90 -29.20 -1.72 -15.97
C LEU A 90 -30.18 -2.55 -15.13
N ASN A 91 -31.15 -3.20 -15.78
CA ASN A 91 -32.16 -4.02 -15.12
C ASN A 91 -31.58 -5.35 -14.60
N GLU A 92 -30.59 -5.92 -15.31
CA GLU A 92 -29.88 -7.13 -14.88
C GLU A 92 -29.06 -6.94 -13.60
N ILE A 93 -28.48 -5.75 -13.41
CA ILE A 93 -27.60 -5.48 -12.26
C ILE A 93 -28.44 -5.26 -11.02
N ASN A 94 -28.28 -6.10 -10.00
CA ASN A 94 -29.01 -6.00 -8.74
C ASN A 94 -28.04 -6.09 -7.56
N ILE A 95 -28.45 -5.56 -6.40
CA ILE A 95 -27.68 -5.64 -5.17
C ILE A 95 -28.40 -6.58 -4.21
N ASP A 96 -27.74 -7.68 -3.86
CA ASP A 96 -28.21 -8.63 -2.88
C ASP A 96 -27.80 -8.17 -1.48
N PHE A 97 -28.79 -8.00 -0.61
CA PHE A 97 -28.59 -7.54 0.76
C PHE A 97 -28.97 -8.63 1.74
N GLU A 98 -28.05 -8.97 2.64
CA GLU A 98 -28.33 -9.78 3.83
C GLU A 98 -28.00 -8.94 5.06
N ASN A 99 -28.85 -8.99 6.08
CA ASN A 99 -28.59 -8.24 7.29
C ASN A 99 -29.09 -8.94 8.57
N SER A 100 -28.35 -8.70 9.64
CA SER A 100 -28.70 -8.96 11.03
C SER A 100 -28.17 -7.78 11.87
N SER A 101 -28.37 -7.80 13.19
CA SER A 101 -27.72 -6.83 14.07
C SER A 101 -26.19 -6.97 14.10
N SER A 102 -25.66 -8.15 13.78
CA SER A 102 -24.20 -8.43 13.82
C SER A 102 -23.52 -8.35 12.46
N MET A 103 -24.26 -8.25 11.35
CA MET A 103 -23.69 -8.29 10.00
C MET A 103 -24.58 -7.59 8.98
N VAL A 104 -23.96 -6.82 8.10
CA VAL A 104 -24.59 -6.29 6.87
C VAL A 104 -23.76 -6.72 5.69
N SER A 105 -24.40 -7.30 4.68
CA SER A 105 -23.78 -7.72 3.42
C SER A 105 -24.45 -6.99 2.27
N ALA A 106 -23.64 -6.47 1.35
CA ALA A 106 -24.09 -5.92 0.08
C ALA A 106 -23.25 -6.51 -1.05
N ARG A 107 -23.88 -7.29 -1.93
CA ARG A 107 -23.22 -7.97 -3.05
C ARG A 107 -23.83 -7.55 -4.38
N THR A 108 -23.00 -7.02 -5.28
CA THR A 108 -23.43 -6.74 -6.65
C THR A 108 -23.56 -8.04 -7.45
N ASP A 109 -24.75 -8.31 -7.98
CA ASP A 109 -25.01 -9.35 -8.99
C ASP A 109 -25.15 -8.66 -10.35
N PHE A 110 -24.23 -8.97 -11.27
CA PHE A 110 -24.23 -8.43 -12.63
C PHE A 110 -25.11 -9.22 -13.61
N GLY A 111 -25.96 -10.12 -13.12
CA GLY A 111 -26.88 -10.92 -13.93
C GLY A 111 -26.15 -11.93 -14.80
N ASN A 112 -25.80 -13.10 -14.24
CA ASN A 112 -25.49 -14.30 -15.02
C ASN A 112 -25.45 -15.57 -14.15
N LYS A 113 -26.59 -16.04 -13.64
CA LYS A 113 -26.67 -17.37 -13.01
C LYS A 113 -26.86 -18.45 -14.08
N ASN A 114 -25.75 -18.83 -14.72
CA ASN A 114 -25.56 -20.23 -15.13
C ASN A 114 -24.07 -20.61 -15.27
N SER A 115 -23.66 -21.51 -14.37
CA SER A 115 -22.51 -22.42 -14.36
C SER A 115 -21.08 -21.85 -14.43
N GLY A 116 -20.20 -22.49 -13.66
CA GLY A 116 -18.79 -22.16 -13.51
C GLY A 116 -17.99 -22.24 -14.81
N TRP A 117 -16.83 -21.57 -14.79
CA TRP A 117 -15.77 -21.67 -15.78
C TRP A 117 -16.25 -21.82 -17.23
N ASN A 118 -16.69 -20.73 -17.86
CA ASN A 118 -16.64 -20.67 -19.31
C ASN A 118 -16.53 -19.25 -19.86
N TRP A 119 -15.50 -19.08 -20.68
CA TRP A 119 -15.22 -17.93 -21.51
C TRP A 119 -16.42 -17.58 -22.40
N SER A 120 -17.15 -16.51 -22.05
CA SER A 120 -18.06 -15.81 -22.97
C SER A 120 -17.72 -14.33 -23.04
N TRP A 121 -16.46 -14.05 -23.37
CA TRP A 121 -15.96 -12.72 -23.75
C TRP A 121 -16.35 -12.32 -25.18
N GLY A 122 -17.24 -13.08 -25.83
CA GLY A 122 -17.51 -13.00 -27.26
C GLY A 122 -18.74 -12.20 -27.70
N LYS A 123 -19.72 -11.90 -26.83
CA LYS A 123 -21.03 -11.37 -27.29
C LYS A 123 -21.66 -10.20 -26.50
N ARG A 124 -21.05 -9.71 -25.42
CA ARG A 124 -21.58 -8.58 -24.61
C ARG A 124 -21.01 -7.20 -24.98
N LYS A 125 -20.49 -7.05 -26.20
CA LYS A 125 -19.75 -5.86 -26.63
C LYS A 125 -20.71 -4.71 -26.97
N SER A 126 -21.13 -3.90 -25.98
CA SER A 126 -21.38 -2.46 -26.20
C SER A 126 -21.77 -1.66 -24.95
N VAL A 127 -22.03 -2.28 -23.79
CA VAL A 127 -22.51 -1.55 -22.60
C VAL A 127 -21.46 -1.55 -21.50
N SER A 128 -20.91 -0.37 -21.24
CA SER A 128 -20.07 -0.09 -20.06
C SER A 128 -20.95 -0.05 -18.81
N VAL A 129 -20.40 -0.50 -17.68
CA VAL A 129 -21.07 -0.58 -16.39
C VAL A 129 -20.20 0.09 -15.34
N GLN A 130 -20.84 0.86 -14.45
CA GLN A 130 -20.22 1.45 -13.28
C GLN A 130 -21.14 1.25 -12.06
N VAL A 131 -20.60 0.70 -10.97
CA VAL A 131 -21.34 0.48 -9.71
C VAL A 131 -20.57 1.05 -8.54
N ASN A 132 -20.94 2.26 -8.11
CA ASN A 132 -20.28 2.93 -7.00
C ASN A 132 -21.08 2.76 -5.71
N TYR A 133 -20.38 2.48 -4.62
CA TYR A 133 -20.92 2.44 -3.28
C TYR A 133 -20.47 3.68 -2.49
N THR A 134 -21.39 4.26 -1.74
CA THR A 134 -21.13 5.21 -0.67
C THR A 134 -21.72 4.65 0.62
N ILE A 135 -20.87 4.42 1.61
CA ILE A 135 -21.23 3.70 2.83
C ILE A 135 -20.83 4.52 4.05
N LYS A 136 -21.76 4.65 5.01
CA LYS A 136 -21.46 5.11 6.36
C LYS A 136 -21.63 3.98 7.35
N LEU A 137 -20.68 3.81 8.26
CA LEU A 137 -20.65 2.69 9.22
C LEU A 137 -20.07 3.10 10.58
N PRO A 138 -20.46 2.44 11.69
CA PRO A 138 -19.83 2.66 12.99
C PRO A 138 -18.32 2.44 12.91
N VAL A 139 -17.52 3.32 13.53
CA VAL A 139 -16.05 3.22 13.47
C VAL A 139 -15.50 1.90 14.03
N LYS A 140 -16.21 1.26 14.97
CA LYS A 140 -15.83 -0.01 15.59
C LYS A 140 -16.23 -1.25 14.80
N ASN A 141 -16.95 -1.10 13.69
CA ASN A 141 -17.32 -2.23 12.85
C ASN A 141 -16.07 -2.92 12.29
N SER A 142 -16.19 -4.20 11.97
CA SER A 142 -15.21 -4.88 11.12
C SER A 142 -15.63 -4.77 9.66
N VAL A 143 -14.69 -4.85 8.72
CA VAL A 143 -14.97 -4.79 7.29
C VAL A 143 -14.40 -5.99 6.54
N ASN A 144 -15.15 -6.49 5.57
CA ASN A 144 -14.69 -7.43 4.56
C ASN A 144 -15.08 -6.88 3.19
N LEU A 145 -14.12 -6.25 2.52
CA LEU A 145 -14.31 -5.55 1.27
C LEU A 145 -13.64 -6.33 0.15
N ASN A 146 -14.37 -6.58 -0.94
CA ASN A 146 -13.86 -7.20 -2.14
C ASN A 146 -14.29 -6.37 -3.35
N ASN A 147 -13.33 -5.76 -4.04
CA ASN A 147 -13.63 -4.88 -5.17
C ASN A 147 -12.64 -5.05 -6.32
N ASP A 148 -13.15 -5.39 -7.49
CA ASP A 148 -12.34 -5.51 -8.71
C ASP A 148 -12.62 -4.34 -9.65
N TYR A 149 -11.59 -3.85 -10.35
CA TYR A 149 -11.74 -2.78 -11.35
C TYR A 149 -12.35 -1.49 -10.78
N GLY A 150 -11.88 -1.09 -9.60
CA GLY A 150 -12.31 0.13 -8.95
C GLY A 150 -11.57 0.36 -7.64
N ASN A 151 -11.72 1.54 -7.07
CA ASN A 151 -10.93 1.96 -5.93
C ASN A 151 -11.68 1.74 -4.61
N ILE A 152 -10.93 1.56 -3.53
CA ILE A 152 -11.49 1.54 -2.18
C ILE A 152 -10.96 2.76 -1.43
N TYR A 153 -11.88 3.58 -0.93
CA TYR A 153 -11.61 4.70 -0.04
C TYR A 153 -12.21 4.37 1.31
N LEU A 154 -11.40 4.35 2.38
CA LEU A 154 -11.85 4.08 3.73
C LEU A 154 -11.18 5.06 4.68
N ASP A 155 -11.98 5.82 5.42
CA ASP A 155 -11.49 6.79 6.41
C ASP A 155 -10.75 6.10 7.58
N ARG A 156 -11.48 5.43 8.46
CA ARG A 156 -10.89 4.75 9.62
C ARG A 156 -11.73 3.57 10.05
N ILE A 157 -11.11 2.51 10.54
CA ILE A 157 -11.81 1.43 11.24
C ILE A 157 -11.03 0.94 12.46
N ASP A 158 -11.75 0.75 13.56
CA ASP A 158 -11.22 0.22 14.83
C ASP A 158 -11.45 -1.30 14.95
N GLY A 159 -12.39 -1.85 14.19
CA GLY A 159 -12.55 -3.30 14.02
C GLY A 159 -11.50 -3.89 13.07
N HIS A 160 -11.61 -5.19 12.82
CA HIS A 160 -10.70 -5.89 11.93
C HIS A 160 -11.05 -5.61 10.46
N ALA A 161 -10.05 -5.37 9.63
CA ALA A 161 -10.20 -5.14 8.20
C ALA A 161 -9.66 -6.32 7.38
N LYS A 162 -10.51 -6.84 6.50
CA LYS A 162 -10.14 -7.74 5.41
C LYS A 162 -10.47 -7.06 4.09
N ILE A 163 -9.46 -6.66 3.33
CA ILE A 163 -9.63 -5.85 2.12
C ILE A 163 -8.96 -6.56 0.95
N LYS A 164 -9.75 -6.76 -0.12
CA LYS A 164 -9.31 -7.27 -1.41
C LYS A 164 -9.59 -6.26 -2.50
N CYS A 165 -8.56 -5.89 -3.26
CA CYS A 165 -8.68 -4.89 -4.32
C CYS A 165 -7.78 -5.21 -5.50
N ASP A 166 -8.37 -5.64 -6.63
CA ASP A 166 -7.59 -5.94 -7.84
C ASP A 166 -7.90 -4.92 -8.94
N TYR A 167 -6.87 -4.55 -9.72
CA TYR A 167 -6.98 -3.59 -10.82
C TYR A 167 -7.58 -2.23 -10.39
N GLY A 168 -7.24 -1.79 -9.18
CA GLY A 168 -7.70 -0.54 -8.58
C GLY A 168 -6.59 0.20 -7.86
N LYS A 169 -6.97 1.06 -6.92
CA LYS A 169 -6.10 1.59 -5.87
C LYS A 169 -6.87 1.63 -4.55
N MET A 170 -6.15 1.62 -3.45
CA MET A 170 -6.72 1.86 -2.15
C MET A 170 -6.19 3.16 -1.58
N ASP A 171 -7.05 3.93 -0.93
CA ASP A 171 -6.69 5.12 -0.18
C ASP A 171 -7.37 5.01 1.18
N ILE A 172 -6.59 4.54 2.15
CA ILE A 172 -7.06 4.12 3.45
C ILE A 172 -6.45 5.05 4.49
N GLY A 173 -7.25 5.67 5.35
CA GLY A 173 -6.73 6.42 6.48
C GLY A 173 -6.17 5.46 7.53
N GLU A 174 -6.99 5.04 8.49
CA GLU A 174 -6.49 4.32 9.68
C GLU A 174 -7.12 2.93 9.87
N LEU A 175 -6.27 1.90 9.99
CA LEU A 175 -6.65 0.53 10.36
C LEU A 175 -6.13 0.20 11.77
N HIS A 176 -6.97 0.40 12.78
CA HIS A 176 -6.58 0.20 14.19
C HIS A 176 -6.75 -1.23 14.68
N GLY A 177 -7.57 -2.03 13.99
CA GLY A 177 -7.72 -3.46 14.25
C GLY A 177 -6.37 -4.19 14.19
N ARG A 178 -6.24 -5.28 14.94
CA ARG A 178 -5.05 -6.14 14.85
C ARG A 178 -5.24 -7.19 13.75
N ASN A 179 -4.11 -7.64 13.21
CA ASN A 179 -4.03 -8.72 12.22
C ASN A 179 -4.87 -8.44 10.97
N ASN A 180 -4.94 -7.21 10.48
CA ASN A 180 -5.70 -6.91 9.25
C ASN A 180 -5.17 -7.74 8.07
N GLU A 181 -6.04 -8.07 7.12
CA GLU A 181 -5.68 -8.81 5.91
C GLU A 181 -5.85 -7.90 4.70
N LEU A 182 -4.75 -7.57 4.01
CA LEU A 182 -4.77 -6.76 2.80
C LEU A 182 -4.25 -7.59 1.64
N ARG A 183 -5.08 -7.81 0.62
CA ARG A 183 -4.70 -8.53 -0.60
C ARG A 183 -5.02 -7.70 -1.83
N PHE A 184 -4.04 -7.43 -2.67
CA PHE A 184 -4.27 -6.55 -3.81
C PHE A 184 -3.25 -6.75 -4.91
N ASP A 185 -3.76 -6.99 -6.11
CA ASP A 185 -2.92 -7.24 -7.28
C ASP A 185 -3.16 -6.20 -8.37
N TYR A 186 -2.10 -5.91 -9.12
CA TYR A 186 -2.14 -4.92 -10.20
C TYR A 186 -2.65 -3.54 -9.74
N THR A 187 -2.30 -3.14 -8.53
CA THR A 187 -2.66 -1.83 -7.98
C THR A 187 -1.45 -0.91 -7.98
N SER A 188 -1.60 0.27 -8.59
CA SER A 188 -0.51 1.26 -8.59
C SER A 188 -0.85 2.38 -7.63
N ARG A 189 0.01 2.58 -6.62
CA ARG A 189 0.01 3.71 -5.69
C ARG A 189 -1.14 3.66 -4.66
N SER A 190 -1.31 2.53 -3.99
CA SER A 190 -2.20 2.45 -2.83
C SER A 190 -1.56 3.14 -1.62
N THR A 191 -2.36 3.88 -0.84
CA THR A 191 -1.90 4.66 0.31
C THR A 191 -2.60 4.25 1.60
N PHE A 192 -1.85 4.22 2.69
CA PHE A 192 -2.33 3.90 4.04
C PHE A 192 -1.74 4.91 5.05
N GLU A 193 -2.57 5.65 5.79
CA GLU A 193 -2.06 6.60 6.79
C GLU A 193 -1.58 5.88 8.06
N TYR A 194 -2.33 4.89 8.54
CA TYR A 194 -1.93 4.09 9.70
C TYR A 194 -2.42 2.64 9.61
N ILE A 195 -1.53 1.69 9.94
CA ILE A 195 -1.87 0.28 10.10
C ILE A 195 -1.31 -0.23 11.44
N ASN A 196 -2.17 -0.62 12.37
CA ASN A 196 -1.71 -1.22 13.63
C ASN A 196 -0.93 -2.52 13.37
N SER A 197 -1.56 -3.48 12.73
CA SER A 197 -0.87 -4.66 12.19
C SER A 197 -1.60 -5.26 11.00
N ALA A 198 -0.85 -5.82 10.06
CA ALA A 198 -1.43 -6.48 8.88
C ALA A 198 -0.54 -7.55 8.27
N GLU A 199 -1.18 -8.54 7.65
CA GLU A 199 -0.59 -9.30 6.55
C GLU A 199 -0.96 -8.61 5.23
N ILE A 200 0.06 -8.29 4.43
CA ILE A 200 -0.07 -7.71 3.10
C ILE A 200 0.38 -8.76 2.09
N VAL A 201 -0.49 -9.14 1.16
CA VAL A 201 -0.14 -9.98 0.01
C VAL A 201 -0.41 -9.19 -1.26
N SER A 202 0.62 -8.97 -2.08
CA SER A 202 0.47 -8.08 -3.22
C SER A 202 1.42 -8.35 -4.38
N ASP A 203 0.83 -8.58 -5.55
CA ASP A 203 1.59 -8.84 -6.77
C ASP A 203 1.45 -7.70 -7.79
N TYR A 204 2.53 -7.41 -8.52
CA TYR A 204 2.56 -6.40 -9.59
C TYR A 204 2.05 -5.02 -9.16
N SER A 205 2.42 -4.60 -7.96
CA SER A 205 1.78 -3.46 -7.29
C SER A 205 2.76 -2.43 -6.74
N GLY A 206 2.22 -1.34 -6.22
CA GLY A 206 2.99 -0.36 -5.47
C GLY A 206 2.16 0.31 -4.37
N PHE A 207 2.73 0.43 -3.18
CA PHE A 207 2.04 1.02 -2.03
C PHE A 207 2.94 1.90 -1.16
N THR A 208 2.31 2.81 -0.43
CA THR A 208 2.94 3.66 0.58
C THR A 208 2.16 3.61 1.88
N ILE A 209 2.87 3.37 2.99
CA ILE A 209 2.32 3.34 4.34
C ILE A 209 3.02 4.43 5.14
N GLU A 210 2.26 5.38 5.70
CA GLU A 210 2.83 6.46 6.49
C GLU A 210 3.31 5.95 7.85
N LYS A 211 2.45 5.22 8.58
CA LYS A 211 2.81 4.62 9.87
C LYS A 211 2.31 3.19 10.02
N ALA A 212 3.12 2.32 10.59
CA ALA A 212 2.69 0.97 10.94
C ALA A 212 3.25 0.46 12.27
N GLY A 213 2.49 -0.40 12.95
CA GLY A 213 3.04 -1.19 14.06
C GLY A 213 3.84 -2.37 13.52
N SER A 214 3.16 -3.49 13.26
CA SER A 214 3.78 -4.73 12.76
C SER A 214 3.22 -5.16 11.41
N LEU A 215 4.07 -5.38 10.42
CA LEU A 215 3.68 -5.83 9.09
C LEU A 215 4.35 -7.14 8.73
N THR A 216 3.58 -8.07 8.16
CA THR A 216 4.09 -9.19 7.38
C THR A 216 3.76 -8.94 5.91
N ILE A 217 4.76 -8.81 5.06
CA ILE A 217 4.60 -8.48 3.64
C ILE A 217 5.05 -9.66 2.79
N ARG A 218 4.18 -10.13 1.91
CA ARG A 218 4.46 -11.13 0.87
C ARG A 218 4.18 -10.51 -0.48
N ALA A 219 5.21 -10.28 -1.29
CA ALA A 219 5.01 -9.45 -2.47
C ALA A 219 5.95 -9.78 -3.63
N ASP A 220 5.40 -10.05 -4.80
CA ASP A 220 6.18 -10.30 -6.01
C ASP A 220 5.98 -9.19 -7.03
N TYR A 221 7.05 -8.73 -7.68
CA TYR A 221 6.97 -7.64 -8.66
C TYR A 221 6.38 -6.34 -8.09
N THR A 222 6.65 -6.07 -6.80
CA THR A 222 5.96 -5.03 -6.03
C THR A 222 6.96 -4.08 -5.36
N ASN A 223 6.59 -2.80 -5.29
CA ASN A 223 7.38 -1.77 -4.61
C ASN A 223 6.62 -1.22 -3.38
N GLY A 224 7.18 -1.42 -2.19
CA GLY A 224 6.61 -0.94 -0.93
C GLY A 224 7.46 0.16 -0.30
N VAL A 225 6.81 1.25 0.13
CA VAL A 225 7.45 2.30 0.93
C VAL A 225 6.72 2.42 2.26
N ILE A 226 7.45 2.35 3.37
CA ILE A 226 6.93 2.56 4.72
C ILE A 226 7.73 3.69 5.37
N ASN A 227 7.06 4.78 5.78
CA ASN A 227 7.76 5.93 6.33
C ASN A 227 8.20 5.67 7.78
N GLN A 228 7.31 5.19 8.64
CA GLN A 228 7.65 4.84 10.01
C GLN A 228 7.01 3.51 10.42
N MET A 229 7.78 2.58 10.97
CA MET A 229 7.21 1.36 11.51
C MET A 229 7.97 0.73 12.67
N GLU A 230 7.29 -0.12 13.43
CA GLU A 230 7.97 -0.90 14.47
C GLU A 230 8.62 -2.16 13.88
N ASN A 231 7.82 -3.15 13.45
CA ASN A 231 8.34 -4.47 13.08
C ASN A 231 7.95 -4.84 11.65
N LEU A 232 8.96 -5.13 10.83
CA LEU A 232 8.80 -5.60 9.46
C LEU A 232 9.25 -7.04 9.33
N ASP A 233 8.38 -7.90 8.83
CA ASP A 233 8.71 -9.22 8.28
C ASP A 233 8.35 -9.19 6.79
N TYR A 234 9.29 -9.42 5.89
CA TYR A 234 9.02 -9.45 4.46
C TYR A 234 9.59 -10.69 3.76
N SER A 235 8.82 -11.19 2.79
CA SER A 235 9.24 -12.13 1.77
C SER A 235 8.88 -11.51 0.42
N SER A 236 9.85 -11.12 -0.38
CA SER A 236 9.54 -10.39 -1.62
C SER A 236 10.58 -10.59 -2.71
N ASP A 237 10.10 -10.89 -3.92
CA ASP A 237 10.95 -11.08 -5.09
C ASP A 237 10.64 -10.04 -6.18
N TYR A 238 11.67 -9.70 -6.97
CA TYR A 238 11.54 -8.82 -8.15
C TYR A 238 10.95 -7.43 -7.85
N GLY A 239 11.38 -6.78 -6.78
CA GLY A 239 10.76 -5.54 -6.33
C GLY A 239 11.66 -4.67 -5.46
N SER A 240 11.04 -3.85 -4.63
CA SER A 240 11.75 -3.11 -3.59
C SER A 240 10.94 -2.89 -2.33
N ILE A 241 11.63 -2.89 -1.20
CA ILE A 241 11.08 -2.53 0.10
C ILE A 241 11.93 -1.39 0.67
N GLU A 242 11.30 -0.23 0.89
CA GLU A 242 11.89 0.92 1.57
C GLU A 242 11.20 1.15 2.92
N ALA A 243 11.93 1.12 4.03
CA ALA A 243 11.45 1.50 5.35
C ALA A 243 12.31 2.65 5.90
N LYS A 244 11.77 3.88 5.99
CA LYS A 244 12.58 5.06 6.30
C LYS A 244 12.96 5.17 7.78
N GLU A 245 12.09 4.74 8.69
CA GLU A 245 12.39 4.62 10.11
C GLU A 245 11.76 3.32 10.62
N VAL A 246 12.60 2.40 11.11
CA VAL A 246 12.15 1.05 11.49
C VAL A 246 12.85 0.57 12.76
N LYS A 247 12.13 -0.16 13.61
CA LYS A 247 12.75 -0.80 14.78
C LYS A 247 13.36 -2.14 14.40
N ASN A 248 12.56 -3.13 14.00
CA ASN A 248 13.07 -4.47 13.66
C ASN A 248 12.72 -4.85 12.22
N VAL A 249 13.65 -5.52 11.55
CA VAL A 249 13.48 -6.05 10.19
C VAL A 249 13.93 -7.50 10.14
N THR A 250 13.04 -8.36 9.68
CA THR A 250 13.36 -9.71 9.19
C THR A 250 12.96 -9.77 7.72
N GLY A 251 13.82 -10.33 6.88
CA GLY A 251 13.64 -10.27 5.45
C GLY A 251 14.21 -11.46 4.69
N ASN A 252 13.48 -11.92 3.69
CA ASN A 252 13.98 -12.81 2.64
C ASN A 252 13.56 -12.31 1.26
N GLY A 253 14.39 -12.47 0.24
CA GLY A 253 13.98 -12.13 -1.11
C GLY A 253 15.09 -12.15 -2.15
N ASP A 254 14.68 -12.41 -3.40
CA ASP A 254 15.54 -12.51 -4.55
C ASP A 254 15.24 -11.38 -5.55
N TYR A 255 16.27 -10.89 -6.26
CA TYR A 255 16.08 -9.82 -7.25
C TYR A 255 15.43 -8.56 -6.65
N ILE A 256 15.81 -8.22 -5.42
CA ILE A 256 15.16 -7.18 -4.61
C ILE A 256 16.10 -6.03 -4.22
N GLY A 257 15.56 -4.82 -4.23
CA GLY A 257 16.18 -3.66 -3.58
C GLY A 257 15.62 -3.43 -2.18
N VAL A 258 16.46 -3.53 -1.15
CA VAL A 258 16.07 -3.25 0.23
C VAL A 258 16.74 -1.97 0.69
N LYS A 259 15.95 -0.99 1.12
CA LYS A 259 16.45 0.29 1.62
C LYS A 259 15.86 0.59 3.01
N LEU A 260 16.70 0.51 4.02
CA LEU A 260 16.37 0.92 5.37
C LEU A 260 16.97 2.30 5.62
N GLY A 261 16.17 3.23 6.15
CA GLY A 261 16.63 4.55 6.52
C GLY A 261 17.37 4.52 7.86
N THR A 262 16.69 4.94 8.93
CA THR A 262 17.19 4.82 10.31
C THR A 262 16.64 3.54 10.94
N VAL A 263 17.54 2.72 11.49
CA VAL A 263 17.19 1.46 12.16
C VAL A 263 17.49 1.57 13.66
N HIS A 264 16.49 1.22 14.48
CA HIS A 264 16.53 1.31 15.95
C HIS A 264 16.58 -0.05 16.68
N GLY A 265 16.72 -1.15 15.95
CA GLY A 265 16.66 -2.49 16.52
C GLY A 265 17.34 -3.50 15.61
N ASN A 266 16.84 -4.74 15.59
CA ASN A 266 17.53 -5.84 14.93
C ASN A 266 17.24 -5.89 13.43
N VAL A 267 18.23 -6.31 12.64
CA VAL A 267 18.12 -6.60 11.21
C VAL A 267 18.56 -8.03 10.97
N ALA A 268 17.72 -8.83 10.31
CA ALA A 268 18.05 -10.17 9.83
C ALA A 268 17.59 -10.31 8.38
N ILE A 269 18.50 -10.28 7.41
CA ILE A 269 18.16 -10.32 5.97
C ILE A 269 18.94 -11.44 5.27
N ASN A 270 18.21 -12.29 4.55
CA ASN A 270 18.79 -13.19 3.56
C ASN A 270 18.35 -12.71 2.16
N SER A 271 19.28 -12.46 1.24
CA SER A 271 18.88 -11.95 -0.08
C SER A 271 19.86 -12.25 -1.20
N ASP A 272 19.32 -12.71 -2.33
CA ASP A 272 20.12 -13.05 -3.50
C ASP A 272 19.81 -12.10 -4.68
N TYR A 273 20.85 -11.76 -5.44
CA TYR A 273 20.75 -10.94 -6.65
C TYR A 273 20.11 -9.56 -6.47
N GLY A 274 20.58 -8.72 -5.54
CA GLY A 274 19.94 -7.43 -5.30
C GLY A 274 20.85 -6.34 -4.76
N SER A 275 20.27 -5.49 -3.92
CA SER A 275 21.03 -4.54 -3.11
C SER A 275 20.38 -4.32 -1.75
N ILE A 276 21.20 -4.24 -0.71
CA ILE A 276 20.78 -3.88 0.63
C ILE A 276 21.49 -2.59 1.02
N LYS A 277 20.70 -1.56 1.36
CA LYS A 277 21.19 -0.29 1.88
C LYS A 277 20.58 -0.02 3.24
N ILE A 278 21.41 0.22 4.24
CA ILE A 278 21.01 0.77 5.54
C ILE A 278 21.61 2.16 5.62
N ASP A 279 20.78 3.21 5.67
CA ASP A 279 21.26 4.60 5.64
C ASP A 279 21.94 4.99 6.95
N ARG A 280 21.41 4.51 8.09
CA ARG A 280 21.95 4.70 9.45
C ARG A 280 21.46 3.63 10.43
N LEU A 281 22.38 2.90 11.04
CA LEU A 281 22.16 2.19 12.31
C LEU A 281 22.24 3.23 13.44
N ALA A 282 21.13 3.43 14.16
CA ALA A 282 21.05 4.40 15.25
C ALA A 282 21.87 3.96 16.49
N PRO A 283 22.16 4.85 17.46
CA PRO A 283 22.87 4.47 18.69
C PRO A 283 22.20 3.34 19.48
N ASP A 284 20.88 3.22 19.37
CA ASP A 284 20.04 2.20 20.00
C ASP A 284 19.73 1.01 19.08
N ALA A 285 20.37 0.92 17.91
CA ALA A 285 20.25 -0.25 17.03
C ALA A 285 20.69 -1.54 17.73
N GLY A 286 20.12 -2.65 17.27
CA GLY A 286 20.40 -3.99 17.76
C GLY A 286 21.34 -4.77 16.85
N ASN A 287 21.24 -6.10 16.87
CA ASN A 287 22.06 -6.97 16.05
C ASN A 287 21.75 -6.83 14.56
N VAL A 288 22.77 -6.99 13.73
CA VAL A 288 22.65 -7.02 12.27
C VAL A 288 23.19 -8.35 11.78
N GLU A 289 22.35 -9.10 11.08
CA GLU A 289 22.68 -10.37 10.45
C GLU A 289 22.27 -10.31 8.98
N ILE A 290 23.25 -10.35 8.07
CA ILE A 290 23.00 -10.28 6.63
C ILE A 290 23.70 -11.45 5.95
N ARG A 291 22.97 -12.23 5.16
CA ARG A 291 23.51 -13.27 4.28
C ARG A 291 23.08 -13.02 2.86
N THR A 292 24.02 -13.06 1.93
CA THR A 292 23.69 -12.74 0.55
C THR A 292 24.57 -13.43 -0.48
N ASP A 293 23.97 -13.77 -1.62
CA ASP A 293 24.69 -14.13 -2.85
C ASP A 293 24.41 -13.09 -3.96
N TYR A 294 25.46 -12.58 -4.62
CA TYR A 294 25.35 -11.59 -5.70
C TYR A 294 24.61 -10.29 -5.34
N THR A 295 24.65 -9.87 -4.07
CA THR A 295 23.95 -8.67 -3.58
C THR A 295 24.93 -7.65 -3.00
N GLY A 296 24.86 -6.41 -3.47
CA GLY A 296 25.68 -5.32 -2.91
C GLY A 296 25.15 -4.83 -1.56
N ILE A 297 26.03 -4.66 -0.57
CA ILE A 297 25.65 -4.22 0.78
C ILE A 297 26.29 -2.86 1.09
N LYS A 298 25.48 -1.90 1.53
CA LYS A 298 25.95 -0.59 2.00
C LYS A 298 25.33 -0.25 3.35
N ILE A 299 26.17 -0.02 4.37
CA ILE A 299 25.72 0.21 5.76
C ILE A 299 26.30 1.51 6.28
N GLY A 300 25.41 2.45 6.60
CA GLY A 300 25.70 3.61 7.43
C GLY A 300 25.54 3.26 8.91
N TYR A 301 26.41 3.77 9.76
CA TYR A 301 26.31 3.61 11.21
C TYR A 301 26.57 4.93 11.94
N ASP A 302 25.85 5.11 13.05
CA ASP A 302 26.07 6.22 13.96
C ASP A 302 27.37 6.03 14.78
N PRO A 303 28.17 7.10 15.03
CA PRO A 303 29.35 7.01 15.88
C PRO A 303 29.10 6.46 17.30
N GLY A 304 27.88 6.62 17.82
CA GLY A 304 27.46 6.11 19.12
C GLY A 304 27.02 4.63 19.10
N TYR A 305 26.82 4.04 17.92
CA TYR A 305 26.48 2.62 17.79
C TYR A 305 27.74 1.76 17.95
N ASN A 306 27.89 1.15 19.12
CA ASN A 306 29.00 0.26 19.42
C ASN A 306 28.60 -1.18 19.07
N PHE A 307 29.49 -1.91 18.40
CA PHE A 307 29.22 -3.29 17.99
C PHE A 307 30.49 -4.12 17.86
N ASP A 308 30.36 -5.40 18.15
CA ASP A 308 31.30 -6.44 17.71
C ASP A 308 30.91 -6.84 16.27
N PHE A 309 31.88 -7.30 15.46
CA PHE A 309 31.57 -7.73 14.09
C PHE A 309 32.29 -9.02 13.70
N GLU A 310 31.65 -9.75 12.78
CA GLU A 310 32.21 -10.90 12.08
C GLU A 310 31.77 -10.84 10.61
N ILE A 311 32.73 -10.68 9.70
CA ILE A 311 32.47 -10.50 8.28
C ILE A 311 33.20 -11.60 7.52
N ASN A 312 32.46 -12.37 6.73
CA ASN A 312 32.99 -13.38 5.83
C ASN A 312 32.55 -13.07 4.40
N THR A 313 33.48 -13.05 3.46
CA THR A 313 33.16 -12.79 2.06
C THR A 313 33.89 -13.72 1.10
N GLU A 314 33.21 -14.22 0.08
CA GLU A 314 33.81 -14.92 -1.05
C GLU A 314 33.68 -14.10 -2.35
N TYR A 315 34.75 -13.97 -3.12
CA TYR A 315 34.86 -13.17 -4.35
C TYR A 315 34.35 -11.71 -4.22
N ALA A 316 34.39 -11.15 -3.02
CA ALA A 316 33.91 -9.81 -2.71
C ALA A 316 34.91 -9.01 -1.86
N GLY A 317 34.73 -7.68 -1.85
CA GLY A 317 35.53 -6.74 -1.08
C GLY A 317 34.77 -6.12 0.08
N VAL A 318 35.51 -5.72 1.11
CA VAL A 318 34.98 -4.96 2.26
C VAL A 318 35.71 -3.62 2.32
N SER A 319 34.97 -2.52 2.34
CA SER A 319 35.48 -1.14 2.36
C SER A 319 34.84 -0.31 3.49
N GLY A 320 35.48 0.81 3.86
CA GLY A 320 34.96 1.71 4.91
C GLY A 320 35.11 1.21 6.34
N LYS A 321 36.07 0.31 6.56
CA LYS A 321 36.39 -0.32 7.85
C LYS A 321 37.64 0.29 8.50
N ASP A 322 38.04 1.49 8.11
CA ASP A 322 39.32 2.09 8.52
C ASP A 322 39.33 2.46 10.00
N ASP A 323 38.16 2.80 10.56
CA ASP A 323 37.98 3.11 11.99
C ASP A 323 37.64 1.88 12.84
N PHE A 324 37.71 0.67 12.27
CA PHE A 324 37.38 -0.56 12.99
C PHE A 324 38.63 -1.16 13.64
N GLU A 325 38.48 -1.65 14.87
CA GLU A 325 39.52 -2.39 15.58
C GLU A 325 39.46 -3.87 15.16
N ILE A 326 40.31 -4.25 14.21
CA ILE A 326 40.34 -5.59 13.61
C ILE A 326 41.28 -6.50 14.42
N ASN A 327 40.70 -7.45 15.16
CA ASN A 327 41.45 -8.44 15.94
C ASN A 327 41.92 -9.62 15.10
N ILE A 328 41.14 -10.03 14.09
CA ILE A 328 41.48 -11.11 13.16
C ILE A 328 41.25 -10.61 11.74
N SER A 329 42.28 -10.75 10.90
CA SER A 329 42.23 -10.51 9.47
C SER A 329 42.82 -11.70 8.73
N ARG A 330 42.06 -12.28 7.81
CA ARG A 330 42.53 -13.33 6.89
C ARG A 330 42.09 -12.96 5.49
N GLU A 331 43.04 -12.74 4.61
CA GLU A 331 42.79 -12.40 3.22
C GLU A 331 43.48 -13.41 2.31
N LYS A 332 42.68 -14.17 1.56
CA LYS A 332 43.13 -15.03 0.47
C LYS A 332 42.71 -14.41 -0.86
N SER A 333 43.08 -15.05 -1.97
CA SER A 333 42.73 -14.57 -3.32
C SER A 333 41.21 -14.44 -3.54
N SER A 334 40.42 -15.35 -2.98
CA SER A 334 38.96 -15.41 -3.14
C SER A 334 38.19 -15.19 -1.85
N GLU A 335 38.80 -15.30 -0.68
CA GLU A 335 38.11 -15.25 0.61
C GLU A 335 38.67 -14.14 1.47
N LYS A 336 37.79 -13.42 2.18
CA LYS A 336 38.20 -12.49 3.24
C LYS A 336 37.39 -12.75 4.49
N TYR A 337 38.08 -12.73 5.62
CA TYR A 337 37.47 -12.89 6.93
C TYR A 337 38.02 -11.82 7.87
N TYR A 338 37.10 -11.09 8.51
CA TYR A 338 37.41 -10.07 9.50
C TYR A 338 36.60 -10.29 10.76
N LYS A 339 37.25 -10.12 11.92
CA LYS A 339 36.58 -10.13 13.22
C LYS A 339 37.20 -9.08 14.12
N GLY A 340 36.36 -8.36 14.85
CA GLY A 340 36.79 -7.23 15.64
C GLY A 340 35.62 -6.50 16.28
N TYR A 341 35.81 -5.22 16.55
CA TYR A 341 34.76 -4.35 17.08
C TYR A 341 34.92 -2.92 16.57
N TYR A 342 33.86 -2.14 16.73
CA TYR A 342 33.87 -0.69 16.59
C TYR A 342 33.45 -0.04 17.91
N GLY A 343 34.17 1.01 18.32
CA GLY A 343 33.94 1.72 19.58
C GLY A 343 34.34 0.91 20.81
N LYS A 344 33.47 0.03 21.30
CA LYS A 344 33.69 -0.77 22.52
C LYS A 344 33.47 -2.26 22.27
N PRO A 345 34.41 -3.14 22.66
CA PRO A 345 34.22 -4.59 22.55
C PRO A 345 33.19 -5.10 23.55
N ASN A 346 32.51 -6.20 23.21
CA ASN A 346 31.43 -6.80 24.03
C ASN A 346 30.35 -5.78 24.38
N SER A 347 29.95 -4.98 23.39
CA SER A 347 28.92 -3.95 23.52
C SER A 347 27.52 -4.53 23.79
N GLY A 348 27.32 -5.80 23.42
CA GLY A 348 26.02 -6.48 23.40
C GLY A 348 25.41 -6.57 22.01
N ASN A 349 25.94 -5.79 21.04
CA ASN A 349 25.51 -5.80 19.64
C ASN A 349 26.52 -6.53 18.76
N MET A 350 26.00 -7.30 17.79
CA MET A 350 26.78 -8.05 16.81
C MET A 350 26.36 -7.66 15.38
N VAL A 351 27.35 -7.35 14.54
CA VAL A 351 27.20 -7.19 13.09
C VAL A 351 27.86 -8.39 12.40
N SER A 352 27.03 -9.34 11.97
CA SER A 352 27.43 -10.55 11.26
C SER A 352 27.05 -10.45 9.78
N ILE A 353 28.02 -10.52 8.87
CA ILE A 353 27.74 -10.45 7.43
C ILE A 353 28.47 -11.58 6.69
N THR A 354 27.71 -12.36 5.93
CA THR A 354 28.22 -13.32 4.95
C THR A 354 27.82 -12.86 3.56
N SER A 355 28.78 -12.66 2.65
CA SER A 355 28.49 -12.21 1.30
C SER A 355 29.35 -12.87 0.24
N ASP A 356 28.72 -13.51 -0.74
CA ASP A 356 29.38 -14.11 -1.88
C ASP A 356 29.10 -13.28 -3.14
N TYR A 357 30.15 -12.91 -3.88
CA TYR A 357 30.08 -12.07 -5.09
C TYR A 357 29.49 -10.65 -4.91
N GLY A 358 29.08 -10.27 -3.69
CA GLY A 358 28.50 -8.98 -3.33
C GLY A 358 29.42 -8.11 -2.47
N GLY A 359 29.85 -6.95 -2.98
CA GLY A 359 30.72 -6.05 -2.22
C GLY A 359 30.04 -5.43 -0.99
N ILE A 360 30.80 -5.24 0.09
CA ILE A 360 30.36 -4.61 1.33
C ILE A 360 31.04 -3.25 1.49
N SER A 361 30.25 -2.22 1.80
CA SER A 361 30.75 -0.88 2.11
C SER A 361 30.13 -0.33 3.39
N PHE A 362 30.97 0.05 4.33
CA PHE A 362 30.58 0.80 5.51
C PHE A 362 30.85 2.28 5.32
N TYR A 363 30.09 3.13 6.01
CA TYR A 363 30.40 4.54 6.16
C TYR A 363 29.84 5.06 7.49
N GLN A 364 30.56 5.98 8.11
CA GLN A 364 30.10 6.63 9.33
C GLN A 364 29.19 7.81 8.96
N ASN A 365 28.08 7.97 9.69
CA ASN A 365 27.11 9.05 9.48
C ASN A 365 27.50 10.37 10.14
#